data_AF-A0AA48REG7-F1
#
_entry.id   AF-A0AA48REG7-F1
#
_cell.length_a   1.000
_cell.length_b   1.000
_cell.length_c   1.000
_cell.angle_alpha   90.00
_cell.angle_beta   90.00
_cell.angle_gamma   90.00
#
_symmetry.space_group_name_H-M   'P 1'
#
loop_
_entity.id
_entity.type
_entity.pdbx_description
1 polymer ?
#
loop_
_entity_poly.entity_id
_entity_poly.type
_entity_poly.pdbx_seq_one_letter_code
_entity_poly.pdbx_strand_id
1 'polypeptide(L)'
;MNWLWMWFRQSLGKRWFLWTLFVVNLLGTIYGFVWYSDQLAATPGYLRPFVPDSPTGSGLFTIVLFTYLMGRHIPVLESLAGITNFKYGVWAVGIIVAGWLLGDEVSGTDIMLLISHAGMAVESVLYARFFKLSWLPVGIAALWTLNNDFLDYVMDIHPWLPAVLDPYEGFVGLCTVLLSLISIAVIWFTFTRFNRI
;
A
#
# COMPACT_ATOMS: atom_id res chain seq x y z
N MET A 1 -27.29 -3.59 14.23
CA MET A 1 -26.20 -3.67 13.25
C MET A 1 -26.81 -3.51 11.86
N ASN A 2 -26.39 -2.52 11.07
CA ASN A 2 -27.06 -2.15 9.83
C ASN A 2 -26.95 -3.26 8.76
N TRP A 3 -28.05 -3.55 8.06
CA TRP A 3 -28.13 -4.61 7.04
C TRP A 3 -27.07 -4.46 5.94
N LEU A 4 -26.84 -3.22 5.48
CA LEU A 4 -25.81 -2.89 4.48
C LEU A 4 -24.41 -3.35 4.90
N TRP A 5 -24.07 -3.19 6.17
CA TRP A 5 -22.76 -3.57 6.70
C TRP A 5 -22.57 -5.09 6.73
N MET A 6 -23.62 -5.83 7.06
CA MET A 6 -23.59 -7.29 7.03
C MET A 6 -23.45 -7.80 5.60
N TRP A 7 -24.23 -7.24 4.66
CA TRP A 7 -24.10 -7.55 3.24
C TRP A 7 -22.67 -7.30 2.74
N PHE A 8 -22.11 -6.12 3.00
CA PHE A 8 -20.75 -5.79 2.59
C PHE A 8 -19.71 -6.76 3.16
N ARG A 9 -19.76 -7.04 4.46
CA ARG A 9 -18.83 -7.98 5.11
C ARG A 9 -18.89 -9.39 4.54
N GLN A 10 -20.07 -9.85 4.14
CA GLN A 10 -20.26 -11.17 3.53
C GLN A 10 -19.81 -11.19 2.06
N SER A 11 -19.85 -10.05 1.38
CA SER A 11 -19.39 -9.90 0.00
C SER A 11 -17.88 -10.01 -0.14
N LEU A 12 -17.09 -9.63 0.87
CA LEU A 12 -15.61 -9.62 0.79
C LEU A 12 -14.99 -10.97 0.38
N GLY A 13 -15.63 -12.11 0.70
CA GLY A 13 -15.14 -13.43 0.29
C GLY A 13 -15.78 -13.98 -1.00
N LYS A 14 -16.68 -13.24 -1.65
CA LYS A 14 -17.42 -13.70 -2.82
C LYS A 14 -16.60 -13.46 -4.09
N ARG A 15 -16.66 -14.42 -5.02
CA ARG A 15 -15.88 -14.37 -6.29
C ARG A 15 -16.10 -13.08 -7.08
N TRP A 16 -17.35 -12.59 -7.16
CA TRP A 16 -17.65 -11.36 -7.88
C TRP A 16 -16.92 -10.16 -7.27
N PHE A 17 -16.88 -10.08 -5.94
CA PHE A 17 -16.24 -8.97 -5.22
C PHE A 17 -14.71 -9.03 -5.34
N LEU A 18 -14.15 -10.24 -5.23
CA LEU A 18 -12.72 -10.48 -5.46
C LEU A 18 -12.31 -10.10 -6.89
N TRP A 19 -13.11 -10.45 -7.90
CA TRP A 19 -12.85 -10.03 -9.28
C TRP A 19 -12.95 -8.52 -9.47
N THR A 20 -13.94 -7.86 -8.85
CA THR A 20 -14.03 -6.39 -8.90
C THR A 20 -12.78 -5.75 -8.32
N LEU A 21 -12.35 -6.14 -7.11
CA LEU A 21 -11.13 -5.59 -6.52
C LEU A 21 -9.88 -5.95 -7.32
N PHE A 22 -9.81 -7.15 -7.89
CA PHE A 22 -8.69 -7.57 -8.73
C PHE A 22 -8.54 -6.65 -9.94
N VAL A 23 -9.64 -6.38 -10.66
CA VAL A 23 -9.60 -5.51 -11.84
C VAL A 23 -9.26 -4.07 -11.46
N VAL A 24 -9.87 -3.54 -10.40
CA VAL A 24 -9.61 -2.16 -9.95
C VAL A 24 -8.15 -2.00 -9.53
N ASN A 25 -7.62 -2.91 -8.72
CA ASN A 25 -6.21 -2.87 -8.33
C ASN A 25 -5.28 -3.07 -9.51
N LEU A 26 -5.56 -4.01 -10.42
CA LEU A 26 -4.73 -4.25 -11.60
C LEU A 26 -4.63 -2.99 -12.48
N LEU A 27 -5.75 -2.33 -12.75
CA LEU A 27 -5.77 -1.08 -13.52
C LEU A 27 -5.03 0.04 -12.79
N GLY A 28 -5.23 0.17 -11.47
CA GLY A 28 -4.51 1.11 -10.62
C GLY A 28 -3.01 0.88 -10.63
N THR A 29 -2.57 -0.38 -10.53
CA THR A 29 -1.18 -0.80 -10.62
C THR A 29 -0.57 -0.43 -11.97
N ILE A 30 -1.25 -0.74 -13.08
CA ILE A 30 -0.77 -0.39 -14.43
C ILE A 30 -0.62 1.13 -14.56
N TYR A 31 -1.64 1.89 -14.15
CA TYR A 31 -1.57 3.35 -14.16
C TYR A 31 -0.41 3.87 -13.29
N GLY A 32 -0.21 3.29 -12.12
CA GLY A 32 0.90 3.61 -11.23
C GLY A 32 2.27 3.35 -11.87
N PHE A 33 2.47 2.22 -12.55
CA PHE A 33 3.74 1.97 -13.26
C PHE A 33 3.96 2.98 -14.40
N VAL A 34 2.90 3.43 -15.08
CA VAL A 34 2.99 4.50 -16.09
C VAL A 34 3.36 5.82 -15.41
N TRP A 35 2.78 6.14 -14.25
CA TRP A 35 3.10 7.34 -13.47
C TRP A 35 4.58 7.42 -13.08
N TYR A 36 5.17 6.29 -12.68
CA TYR A 36 6.59 6.19 -12.31
C TYR A 36 7.55 6.05 -13.50
N SER A 37 7.07 6.10 -14.74
CA SER A 37 7.91 5.79 -15.93
C SER A 37 9.15 6.68 -16.05
N ASP A 38 9.01 7.98 -15.84
CA ASP A 38 10.14 8.93 -15.90
C ASP A 38 11.14 8.69 -14.77
N GLN A 39 10.65 8.47 -13.54
CA GLN A 39 11.50 8.17 -12.39
C GLN A 39 12.27 6.86 -12.60
N LEU A 40 11.59 5.80 -13.07
CA LEU A 40 12.21 4.51 -13.40
C LEU A 40 13.28 4.62 -14.50
N ALA A 41 13.06 5.49 -15.48
CA ALA A 41 14.04 5.74 -16.54
C ALA A 41 15.31 6.41 -16.01
N ALA A 42 15.16 7.33 -15.04
CA ALA A 42 16.26 8.02 -14.38
C ALA A 42 17.00 7.15 -13.34
N THR A 43 16.35 6.13 -12.76
CA THR A 43 16.95 5.28 -11.72
C THR A 43 17.86 4.17 -12.30
N PRO A 44 19.03 3.91 -11.69
CA PRO A 44 19.86 2.74 -11.97
C PRO A 44 19.09 1.41 -11.91
N GLY A 45 19.36 0.51 -12.85
CA GLY A 45 18.56 -0.71 -13.04
C GLY A 45 18.39 -1.59 -11.80
N TYR A 46 19.41 -1.68 -10.93
CA TYR A 46 19.37 -2.48 -9.71
C TYR A 46 18.50 -1.87 -8.58
N LEU A 47 18.18 -0.57 -8.65
CA LEU A 47 17.30 0.13 -7.71
C LEU A 47 15.84 0.19 -8.19
N ARG A 48 15.59 0.04 -9.50
CA ARG A 48 14.24 0.11 -10.08
C ARG A 48 13.18 -0.75 -9.39
N PRO A 49 13.45 -1.96 -8.88
CA PRO A 49 12.45 -2.73 -8.15
C PRO A 49 11.95 -2.08 -6.85
N PHE A 50 12.65 -1.09 -6.32
CA PHE A 50 12.34 -0.41 -5.06
C PHE A 50 11.74 0.98 -5.25
N VAL A 51 11.62 1.47 -6.48
CA VAL A 51 11.12 2.82 -6.80
C VAL A 51 9.58 2.90 -6.87
N PRO A 52 8.87 1.97 -7.55
CA PRO A 52 7.44 2.13 -7.75
C PRO A 52 6.70 1.62 -6.51
N ASP A 53 6.67 2.43 -5.46
CA ASP A 53 6.06 2.14 -4.15
C ASP A 53 4.61 1.67 -4.23
N SER A 54 3.65 2.59 -4.39
CA SER A 54 2.23 2.25 -4.45
C SER A 54 1.84 1.30 -5.59
N PRO A 55 2.48 1.34 -6.79
CA PRO A 55 2.29 0.30 -7.81
C PRO A 55 2.74 -1.09 -7.33
N THR A 56 3.83 -1.20 -6.58
CA THR A 56 4.29 -2.48 -6.00
C THR A 56 3.30 -2.99 -4.96
N GLY A 57 2.85 -2.12 -4.05
CA GLY A 57 1.87 -2.49 -3.02
C GLY A 57 0.54 -2.99 -3.61
N SER A 58 -0.06 -2.23 -4.52
CA SER A 58 -1.30 -2.59 -5.20
C SER A 58 -1.13 -3.80 -6.13
N GLY A 59 0.03 -3.95 -6.76
CA GLY A 59 0.36 -5.09 -7.61
C GLY A 59 0.45 -6.39 -6.80
N LEU A 60 1.14 -6.36 -5.66
CA LEU A 60 1.20 -7.50 -4.74
C LEU A 60 -0.19 -7.85 -4.21
N PHE A 61 -1.01 -6.85 -3.86
CA PHE A 61 -2.39 -7.07 -3.43
C PHE A 61 -3.27 -7.67 -4.53
N THR A 62 -3.09 -7.24 -5.78
CA THR A 62 -3.71 -7.85 -6.97
C THR A 62 -3.38 -9.34 -7.06
N ILE A 63 -2.12 -9.71 -6.84
CA ILE A 63 -1.71 -11.12 -6.85
C ILE A 63 -2.33 -11.88 -5.66
N VAL A 64 -2.43 -11.28 -4.47
CA VAL A 64 -3.15 -11.90 -3.34
C VAL A 64 -4.60 -12.21 -3.73
N LEU A 65 -5.33 -11.25 -4.30
CA LEU A 65 -6.71 -11.45 -4.75
C LEU A 65 -6.81 -12.58 -5.78
N PHE A 66 -5.85 -12.68 -6.70
CA PHE A 66 -5.77 -13.78 -7.65
C PHE A 66 -5.56 -15.13 -6.95
N THR A 67 -4.65 -15.21 -5.96
CA THR A 67 -4.45 -16.44 -5.18
C THR A 67 -5.73 -16.86 -4.45
N TYR A 68 -6.52 -15.90 -3.95
CA TYR A 68 -7.82 -16.18 -3.31
C TYR A 68 -8.86 -16.68 -4.29
N LEU A 69 -8.91 -16.13 -5.50
CA LEU A 69 -9.74 -16.65 -6.58
C LEU A 69 -9.38 -18.10 -6.95
N MET A 70 -8.11 -18.50 -6.76
CA MET A 70 -7.61 -19.86 -6.93
C MET A 70 -7.74 -20.73 -5.67
N GLY A 71 -8.28 -20.21 -4.57
CA GLY A 71 -8.41 -20.93 -3.29
C GLY A 71 -7.08 -21.22 -2.60
N ARG A 72 -6.05 -20.40 -2.84
CA ARG A 72 -4.70 -20.56 -2.27
C ARG A 72 -4.36 -19.41 -1.34
N HIS A 73 -3.52 -19.70 -0.36
CA HIS A 73 -2.91 -18.72 0.52
C HIS A 73 -1.39 -18.79 0.37
N ILE A 74 -0.74 -17.63 0.25
CA ILE A 74 0.72 -17.52 0.18
C ILE A 74 1.14 -16.50 1.26
N PRO A 75 1.47 -16.95 2.48
CA PRO A 75 1.69 -16.08 3.63
C PRO A 75 2.70 -14.94 3.40
N VAL A 76 3.81 -15.22 2.70
CA VAL A 76 4.83 -14.19 2.39
C VAL A 76 4.26 -13.09 1.50
N LEU A 77 3.48 -13.47 0.49
CA LEU A 77 2.83 -12.54 -0.41
C LEU A 77 1.75 -11.73 0.33
N GLU A 78 0.95 -12.38 1.17
CA GLU A 78 -0.09 -11.71 1.98
C GLU A 78 0.52 -10.69 2.95
N SER A 79 1.62 -11.06 3.62
CA SER A 79 2.38 -10.13 4.49
C SER A 79 2.90 -8.93 3.70
N LEU A 80 3.59 -9.19 2.58
CA LEU A 80 4.17 -8.13 1.75
C LEU A 80 3.07 -7.20 1.22
N ALA A 81 2.04 -7.75 0.58
CA ALA A 81 0.93 -7.00 0.03
C ALA A 81 0.20 -6.21 1.12
N GLY A 82 -0.18 -6.84 2.23
CA GLY A 82 -0.93 -6.19 3.29
C GLY A 82 -0.19 -5.02 3.92
N ILE A 83 1.10 -5.19 4.21
CA ILE A 83 1.91 -4.15 4.86
C ILE A 83 2.23 -3.01 3.90
N THR A 84 2.71 -3.32 2.68
CA THR A 84 3.11 -2.30 1.70
C THR A 84 1.91 -1.54 1.13
N ASN A 85 0.82 -2.23 0.77
CA ASN A 85 -0.38 -1.60 0.24
C ASN A 85 -1.03 -0.66 1.28
N PHE A 86 -1.02 -1.04 2.57
CA PHE A 86 -1.45 -0.15 3.64
C PHE A 86 -0.52 1.06 3.80
N LYS A 87 0.79 0.82 3.92
CA LYS A 87 1.81 1.87 4.09
C LYS A 87 1.70 2.92 2.99
N TYR A 88 1.82 2.51 1.73
CA TYR A 88 1.86 3.43 0.60
C TYR A 88 0.52 4.12 0.37
N GLY A 89 -0.59 3.43 0.68
CA GLY A 89 -1.93 4.04 0.69
C GLY A 89 -2.03 5.20 1.69
N VAL A 90 -1.62 4.98 2.94
CA VAL A 90 -1.65 6.02 3.98
C VAL A 90 -0.62 7.13 3.69
N TRP A 91 0.56 6.77 3.22
CA TRP A 91 1.63 7.71 2.89
C TRP A 91 1.17 8.71 1.82
N ALA A 92 0.64 8.23 0.69
CA ALA A 92 0.19 9.09 -0.39
C ALA A 92 -0.94 10.04 0.05
N VAL A 93 -1.91 9.55 0.82
CA VAL A 93 -2.95 10.42 1.40
C VAL A 93 -2.33 11.48 2.31
N GLY A 94 -1.35 11.09 3.14
CA GLY A 94 -0.63 12.01 4.01
C GLY A 94 0.12 13.11 3.25
N ILE A 95 0.86 12.75 2.20
CA ILE A 95 1.62 13.69 1.37
C ILE A 95 0.69 14.66 0.64
N ILE A 96 -0.38 14.17 0.01
CA ILE A 96 -1.35 15.02 -0.69
C ILE A 96 -1.99 16.03 0.26
N VAL A 97 -2.48 15.55 1.42
CA VAL A 97 -3.10 16.44 2.42
C VAL A 97 -2.09 17.42 2.99
N ALA A 98 -0.85 17.00 3.25
CA ALA A 98 0.21 17.89 3.74
C ALA A 98 0.55 18.96 2.70
N GLY A 99 0.64 18.61 1.41
CA GLY A 99 0.82 19.55 0.31
C GLY A 99 -0.27 20.62 0.30
N TRP A 100 -1.54 20.22 0.35
CA TRP A 100 -2.66 21.16 0.39
C TRP A 100 -2.63 22.08 1.62
N LEU A 101 -2.27 21.55 2.80
CA LEU A 101 -2.15 22.35 4.02
C LEU A 101 -1.01 23.37 3.96
N LEU A 102 0.02 23.10 3.15
CA LEU A 102 1.15 23.99 2.91
C LEU A 102 0.96 24.91 1.69
N GLY A 103 -0.22 24.86 1.05
CA GLY A 103 -0.61 25.77 -0.01
C GLY A 103 -0.40 25.24 -1.44
N ASP A 104 -0.17 23.94 -1.61
CA ASP A 104 -0.20 23.31 -2.94
C ASP A 104 -1.61 23.35 -3.54
N GLU A 105 -1.69 23.43 -4.87
CA GLU A 105 -2.98 23.52 -5.56
C GLU A 105 -3.73 22.19 -5.52
N VAL A 106 -5.05 22.25 -5.34
CA VAL A 106 -5.89 21.05 -5.41
C VAL A 106 -6.19 20.72 -6.87
N SER A 107 -5.62 19.64 -7.38
CA SER A 107 -5.93 19.15 -8.73
C SER A 107 -6.92 17.98 -8.73
N GLY A 108 -7.55 17.73 -9.87
CA GLY A 108 -8.39 16.53 -10.05
C GLY A 108 -7.60 15.23 -9.90
N THR A 109 -6.31 15.25 -10.27
CA THR A 109 -5.40 14.12 -10.12
C THR A 109 -5.15 13.81 -8.64
N ASP A 110 -4.96 14.83 -7.80
CA ASP A 110 -4.74 14.64 -6.37
C ASP A 110 -5.96 14.04 -5.70
N ILE A 111 -7.17 14.46 -6.08
CA ILE A 111 -8.41 13.87 -5.57
C ILE A 111 -8.52 12.40 -5.99
N MET A 112 -8.20 12.09 -7.26
CA MET A 112 -8.20 10.71 -7.75
C MET A 112 -7.19 9.85 -6.98
N LEU A 113 -5.96 10.34 -6.77
CA LEU A 113 -4.91 9.67 -6.02
C LEU A 113 -5.30 9.50 -4.56
N LEU A 114 -5.84 10.53 -3.91
CA LEU A 114 -6.27 10.49 -2.52
C LEU A 114 -7.34 9.41 -2.31
N ILE A 115 -8.34 9.33 -3.19
CA ILE A 115 -9.41 8.33 -3.10
C ILE A 115 -8.86 6.92 -3.37
N SER A 116 -8.04 6.74 -4.41
CA SER A 116 -7.51 5.41 -4.76
C SER A 116 -6.57 4.87 -3.68
N HIS A 117 -5.70 5.70 -3.11
CA HIS A 117 -4.76 5.33 -2.05
C HIS A 117 -5.45 5.12 -0.71
N ALA A 118 -6.50 5.90 -0.40
CA ALA A 118 -7.38 5.59 0.73
C ALA A 118 -8.03 4.20 0.56
N GLY A 119 -8.42 3.85 -0.67
CA GLY A 119 -8.89 2.52 -1.04
C GLY A 119 -7.88 1.41 -0.71
N MET A 120 -6.61 1.60 -1.10
CA MET A 120 -5.50 0.67 -0.80
C MET A 120 -5.31 0.45 0.71
N ALA A 121 -5.34 1.53 1.50
CA ALA A 121 -5.23 1.43 2.95
C ALA A 121 -6.42 0.66 3.55
N VAL A 122 -7.64 0.99 3.13
CA VAL A 122 -8.85 0.36 3.64
C VAL A 122 -8.93 -1.12 3.27
N GLU A 123 -8.65 -1.50 2.03
CA GLU A 123 -8.72 -2.91 1.61
C GLU A 123 -7.70 -3.79 2.34
N SER A 124 -6.49 -3.26 2.61
CA SER A 124 -5.45 -3.99 3.32
C SER A 124 -5.89 -4.37 4.74
N VAL A 125 -6.52 -3.43 5.45
CA VAL A 125 -7.09 -3.68 6.78
C VAL A 125 -8.31 -4.63 6.70
N LEU A 126 -9.18 -4.45 5.71
CA LEU A 126 -10.35 -5.31 5.53
C LEU A 126 -9.99 -6.76 5.23
N TYR A 127 -8.91 -6.97 4.47
CA TYR A 127 -8.43 -8.30 4.07
C TYR A 127 -7.45 -8.93 5.05
N ALA A 128 -6.89 -8.17 6.00
CA ALA A 128 -6.01 -8.71 7.04
C ALA A 128 -6.63 -9.87 7.83
N ARG A 129 -7.96 -9.95 7.93
CA ARG A 129 -8.67 -11.08 8.54
C ARG A 129 -8.60 -12.39 7.74
N PHE A 130 -8.35 -12.33 6.43
CA PHE A 130 -8.25 -13.50 5.55
C PHE A 130 -6.81 -13.99 5.37
N PHE A 131 -5.83 -13.15 5.69
CA PHE A 131 -4.41 -13.51 5.61
C PHE A 131 -4.08 -14.70 6.51
N LYS A 132 -3.00 -15.43 6.18
CA LYS A 132 -2.43 -16.54 6.94
C LYS A 132 -1.04 -16.18 7.42
N LEU A 133 -0.94 -15.11 8.21
CA LEU A 133 0.33 -14.56 8.64
C LEU A 133 1.02 -15.45 9.69
N SER A 134 2.34 -15.43 9.66
CA SER A 134 3.20 -15.94 10.73
C SER A 134 4.45 -15.07 10.86
N TRP A 135 5.24 -15.27 11.92
CA TRP A 135 6.38 -14.40 12.23
C TRP A 135 7.39 -14.30 11.09
N LEU A 136 7.69 -15.39 10.38
CA LEU A 136 8.67 -15.38 9.29
C LEU A 136 8.20 -14.56 8.06
N PRO A 137 7.03 -14.81 7.46
CA PRO A 137 6.43 -13.94 6.43
C PRO A 137 6.37 -12.46 6.81
N VAL A 138 5.94 -12.15 8.04
CA VAL A 138 5.87 -10.77 8.53
C VAL A 138 7.27 -10.18 8.67
N GLY A 139 8.24 -10.94 9.17
CA GLY A 139 9.64 -10.52 9.25
C GLY A 139 10.23 -10.21 7.87
N ILE A 140 9.96 -11.04 6.86
CA ILE A 140 10.38 -10.78 5.47
C ILE A 140 9.75 -9.48 4.95
N ALA A 141 8.45 -9.29 5.15
CA ALA A 141 7.77 -8.07 4.73
C ALA A 141 8.26 -6.83 5.48
N ALA A 142 8.57 -6.95 6.76
CA ALA A 142 9.15 -5.87 7.56
C ALA A 142 10.56 -5.49 7.05
N LEU A 143 11.41 -6.49 6.78
CA LEU A 143 12.74 -6.27 6.20
C LEU A 143 12.64 -5.57 4.85
N TRP A 144 11.75 -6.02 3.96
CA TRP A 144 11.50 -5.35 2.69
C TRP A 144 11.08 -3.89 2.89
N THR A 145 10.08 -3.66 3.73
CA THR A 145 9.46 -2.35 3.90
C THR A 145 10.40 -1.32 4.54
N LEU A 146 11.18 -1.74 5.54
CA LEU A 146 12.18 -0.89 6.20
C LEU A 146 13.42 -0.68 5.33
N ASN A 147 13.81 -1.67 4.51
CA ASN A 147 14.87 -1.49 3.53
C ASN A 147 14.46 -0.47 2.46
N ASN A 148 13.20 -0.49 2.01
CA ASN A 148 12.67 0.53 1.11
C ASN A 148 12.71 1.92 1.75
N ASP A 149 12.37 2.10 3.03
CA ASP A 149 12.55 3.40 3.73
C ASP A 149 13.99 3.90 3.70
N PHE A 150 14.95 2.99 3.92
CA PHE A 150 16.37 3.30 3.85
C PHE A 150 16.77 3.73 2.43
N LEU A 151 16.34 2.99 1.40
CA LEU A 151 16.64 3.36 0.03
C LEU A 151 16.01 4.71 -0.32
N ASP A 152 14.76 4.94 0.04
CA ASP A 152 14.02 6.15 -0.29
C ASP A 152 14.69 7.42 0.24
N TYR A 153 15.01 7.46 1.54
CA TYR A 153 15.46 8.69 2.22
C TYR A 153 16.96 8.73 2.56
N VAL A 154 17.70 7.63 2.36
CA VAL A 154 19.17 7.63 2.50
C VAL A 154 19.86 7.51 1.15
N MET A 155 19.26 6.78 0.20
CA MET A 155 19.78 6.64 -1.17
C MET A 155 19.06 7.53 -2.18
N ASP A 156 18.15 8.40 -1.72
CA ASP A 156 17.47 9.44 -2.50
C ASP A 156 16.72 8.88 -3.72
N ILE A 157 15.92 7.83 -3.50
CA ILE A 157 15.05 7.24 -4.52
C ILE A 157 13.56 7.33 -4.17
N HIS A 158 13.21 8.12 -3.14
CA HIS A 158 11.83 8.31 -2.71
C HIS A 158 10.95 8.84 -3.87
N PRO A 159 9.63 8.62 -3.84
CA PRO A 159 8.72 9.25 -4.80
C PRO A 159 8.81 10.76 -4.75
N TRP A 160 8.71 11.43 -5.90
CA TRP A 160 8.77 12.89 -5.95
C TRP A 160 7.69 13.53 -5.08
N LEU A 161 8.10 14.50 -4.27
CA LEU A 161 7.23 15.25 -3.38
C LEU A 161 6.71 16.51 -4.10
N PRO A 162 5.53 17.03 -3.71
CA PRO A 162 5.15 18.40 -4.03
C PRO A 162 6.24 19.38 -3.57
N ALA A 163 6.56 20.39 -4.38
CA ALA A 163 7.67 21.32 -4.11
C ALA A 163 7.55 22.06 -2.76
N VAL A 164 6.32 22.25 -2.26
CA VAL A 164 6.06 22.85 -0.93
C VAL A 164 6.57 21.98 0.23
N LEU A 165 6.81 20.70 0.00
CA LEU A 165 7.32 19.73 0.98
C LEU A 165 8.84 19.53 0.92
N ASP A 166 9.54 20.05 -0.09
CA ASP A 166 11.00 19.91 -0.23
C ASP A 166 11.77 20.30 1.05
N PRO A 167 11.46 21.42 1.75
CA PRO A 167 12.15 21.79 2.99
C PRO A 167 11.92 20.82 4.16
N TYR A 168 10.94 19.92 4.04
CA TYR A 168 10.49 19.00 5.08
C TYR A 168 10.84 17.55 4.76
N GLU A 169 11.60 17.27 3.71
CA GLU A 169 11.95 15.90 3.25
C GLU A 169 12.44 15.00 4.39
N GLY A 170 13.36 15.49 5.24
CA GLY A 170 13.85 14.71 6.39
C GLY A 170 12.76 14.38 7.43
N PHE A 171 11.79 15.28 7.62
CA PHE A 171 10.63 15.02 8.48
C PHE A 171 9.69 13.99 7.84
N VAL A 172 9.48 14.09 6.52
CA VAL A 172 8.72 13.08 5.75
C VAL A 172 9.38 11.71 5.86
N GLY A 173 10.72 11.62 5.77
CA GLY A 173 11.46 10.38 5.96
C GLY A 173 11.25 9.76 7.35
N LEU A 174 11.30 10.57 8.41
CA LEU A 174 11.00 10.12 9.78
C LEU A 174 9.56 9.58 9.89
N CYS A 175 8.58 10.32 9.37
CA CYS A 175 7.19 9.89 9.33
C CYS A 175 7.02 8.58 8.54
N THR A 176 7.80 8.39 7.47
CA THR A 176 7.75 7.19 6.62
C THR A 176 8.21 5.95 7.37
N VAL A 177 9.31 6.03 8.12
CA VAL A 177 9.79 4.91 8.98
C VAL A 177 8.77 4.58 10.08
N LEU A 178 8.21 5.60 10.74
CA LEU A 178 7.18 5.39 11.75
C LEU A 178 5.94 4.74 11.14
N LEU A 179 5.55 5.14 9.94
CA LEU A 179 4.44 4.57 9.22
C LEU A 179 4.69 3.10 8.85
N SER A 180 5.91 2.70 8.50
CA SER A 180 6.28 1.30 8.30
C SER A 180 6.04 0.45 9.56
N LEU A 181 6.46 0.93 10.72
CA LEU A 181 6.22 0.25 12.00
C LEU A 181 4.73 0.16 12.33
N ILE A 182 3.98 1.25 12.12
CA ILE A 182 2.53 1.28 12.31
C ILE A 182 1.84 0.30 11.36
N SER A 183 2.27 0.23 10.09
CA SER A 183 1.69 -0.65 9.07
C SER A 183 1.85 -2.12 9.46
N ILE A 184 3.05 -2.51 9.90
CA ILE A 184 3.32 -3.85 10.42
C ILE A 184 2.41 -4.15 11.62
N ALA A 185 2.34 -3.23 12.58
CA ALA A 185 1.54 -3.40 13.79
C ALA A 185 0.04 -3.52 13.49
N VAL A 186 -0.50 -2.65 12.62
CA VAL A 186 -1.92 -2.63 12.24
C VAL A 186 -2.32 -3.92 11.53
N ILE A 187 -1.54 -4.37 10.55
CA ILE A 187 -1.82 -5.60 9.81
C ILE A 187 -1.72 -6.82 10.72
N TRP A 188 -0.68 -6.91 11.55
CA TRP A 188 -0.52 -8.00 12.52
C TRP A 188 -1.65 -8.02 13.57
N PHE A 189 -1.96 -6.88 14.16
CA PHE A 189 -3.01 -6.77 15.17
C PHE A 189 -4.39 -7.12 14.60
N THR A 190 -4.68 -6.64 13.39
CA THR A 190 -5.96 -6.94 12.72
C THR A 190 -6.07 -8.43 12.44
N PHE A 191 -5.02 -9.05 11.88
CA PHE A 191 -4.97 -10.49 11.65
C PHE A 191 -5.20 -11.31 12.93
N THR A 192 -4.44 -11.01 14.00
CA THR A 192 -4.51 -11.76 15.27
C THR A 192 -5.86 -11.60 15.98
N ARG A 193 -6.50 -10.43 15.86
CA ARG A 193 -7.82 -10.19 16.44
C ARG A 193 -8.92 -11.07 15.82
N PHE A 194 -8.84 -11.33 14.52
CA PHE A 194 -9.85 -12.11 13.80
C PHE A 194 -9.55 -13.61 13.73
N ASN A 195 -8.28 -13.99 13.81
CA ASN A 195 -7.82 -15.38 13.73
C ASN A 195 -7.26 -15.90 15.05
N ARG A 196 -7.87 -15.52 16.19
CA ARG A 196 -7.51 -16.07 17.50
C ARG A 196 -7.45 -17.61 17.40
N ILE A 197 -6.23 -18.14 17.48
CA ILE A 197 -5.92 -19.55 17.71
C ILE A 197 -6.42 -19.91 19.11
#